data_AF-D6U754-F1
#
_entry.id   AF-D6U754-F1
#
_cell.length_a   1.000
_cell.length_b   1.000
_cell.length_c   1.000
_cell.angle_alpha   90.00
_cell.angle_beta   90.00
_cell.angle_gamma   90.00
#
_symmetry.space_group_name_H-M   'P 1'
#
loop_
_entity.id
_entity.type
_entity.pdbx_description
1 polymer ?
#
loop_
_entity_poly.entity_id
_entity_poly.type
_entity_poly.pdbx_seq_one_letter_code
_entity_poly.pdbx_strand_id
1 'polypeptide(L)'
;MTDLRHHLKSIVACLKQRAGTGVEGRSQCKEELAKLLPASYGVGEGYLVNEQGEHSRWLDIIIIDKTLTLEVSQQTETEFDERTALLVARLADEVDEAGLVESVEAIASAKALRDIGKRQAQQGKIKLKHLLPLGTIFVQRLQLDKGYEEGSHEAYSQAMYRVLQRQREVERPDYLSLLEPGLNYISPSLEGESISAITIGITREPELLRTRLCYRCKQRFTRRHFFYDLLCLQCGDLNYQKRQSQADLRGRLALVTGARIHIGYATVLRLLRAGATVIATTRFPHDAARRYSAEPDFAQWRERLHIYGLDLRHLSLIEYFIAHIKEHYSALDILINNAAQTVKRPYAYYAPLLAYEQQTPETLPAAQQELVARSHAFMPPTSFIAEASKALALPIPTQTERIPRTEEQQLVSQVSNATKGAMLDLRRENSWSQRIEEIDLTEFLEVQVINVTAPFMLVKGLNELLRNSSFPQRFIINVSAVEGRFAQNKLGTHVHTNMAKAALNMLTHTAAADLAQDNIYMNSVDPGWVTRQAPATQEAIWQRAKESMPLDMQDAAARICDPIWSAIHDGQLEYGRFYKDYAPSDW
;
A
#
# COMPACT_ATOMS: atom_id res chain seq x y z
N MET A 1 -12.67 0.76 35.65
CA MET A 1 -13.80 0.08 35.00
C MET A 1 -13.47 -1.39 34.87
N THR A 2 -14.27 -2.25 35.49
CA THR A 2 -14.15 -3.71 35.34
C THR A 2 -14.47 -4.07 33.90
N ASP A 3 -13.65 -4.93 33.30
CA ASP A 3 -13.85 -5.32 31.92
C ASP A 3 -15.00 -6.33 31.81
N LEU A 4 -15.98 -6.09 30.92
CA LEU A 4 -17.09 -7.02 30.67
C LEU A 4 -16.58 -8.45 30.39
N ARG A 5 -15.36 -8.58 29.83
CA ARG A 5 -14.64 -9.85 29.63
C ARG A 5 -14.45 -10.69 30.90
N HIS A 6 -14.26 -10.06 32.07
CA HIS A 6 -14.12 -10.80 33.33
C HIS A 6 -15.42 -11.46 33.77
N HIS A 7 -16.56 -10.92 33.33
CA HIS A 7 -17.89 -11.43 33.64
C HIS A 7 -18.47 -12.25 32.48
N LEU A 8 -17.75 -12.40 31.37
CA LEU A 8 -18.22 -13.04 30.14
C LEU A 8 -18.71 -14.46 30.36
N LYS A 9 -17.93 -15.27 31.08
CA LYS A 9 -18.32 -16.65 31.42
C LYS A 9 -19.61 -16.68 32.25
N SER A 10 -19.79 -15.72 33.15
CA SER A 10 -20.98 -15.62 34.00
C SER A 10 -22.20 -15.09 33.23
N ILE A 11 -22.01 -14.14 32.31
CA ILE A 11 -23.06 -13.64 31.41
C ILE A 11 -23.56 -14.78 30.53
N VAL A 12 -22.64 -15.50 29.89
CA VAL A 12 -22.96 -16.65 29.04
C VAL A 12 -23.63 -17.76 29.84
N ALA A 13 -23.17 -18.07 31.05
CA ALA A 13 -23.80 -19.07 31.92
C ALA A 13 -25.23 -18.67 32.33
N CYS A 14 -25.47 -17.39 32.66
CA CYS A 14 -26.78 -16.88 33.01
C CYS A 14 -27.76 -16.94 31.82
N LEU A 15 -27.32 -16.48 30.64
CA LEU A 15 -28.11 -16.56 29.40
C LEU A 15 -28.42 -18.02 29.01
N LYS A 16 -27.47 -18.94 29.23
CA LYS A 16 -27.64 -20.39 29.00
C LYS A 16 -28.68 -21.03 29.92
N GLN A 17 -28.65 -20.72 31.22
CA GLN A 17 -29.55 -21.35 32.20
C GLN A 17 -31.01 -20.95 32.02
N ARG A 18 -31.28 -19.79 31.42
CA ARG A 18 -32.61 -19.19 31.35
C ARG A 18 -33.20 -19.18 29.94
N ALA A 19 -32.43 -19.60 28.94
CA ALA A 19 -32.93 -19.94 27.60
C ALA A 19 -34.09 -20.96 27.70
N GLY A 20 -35.21 -20.70 27.03
CA GLY A 20 -36.35 -21.64 27.02
C GLY A 20 -37.27 -21.63 28.26
N THR A 21 -37.07 -20.75 29.24
CA THR A 21 -37.89 -20.71 30.48
C THR A 21 -39.02 -19.68 30.45
N GLY A 22 -39.39 -19.18 29.27
CA GLY A 22 -40.49 -18.22 29.09
C GLY A 22 -40.23 -16.85 29.74
N VAL A 23 -41.31 -16.10 30.01
CA VAL A 23 -41.24 -14.72 30.52
C VAL A 23 -40.61 -14.63 31.92
N GLU A 24 -40.91 -15.57 32.83
CA GLU A 24 -40.31 -15.63 34.17
C GLU A 24 -38.79 -15.83 34.13
N GLY A 25 -38.32 -16.65 33.18
CA GLY A 25 -36.91 -16.86 32.91
C GLY A 25 -36.16 -15.59 32.52
N ARG A 26 -36.79 -14.76 31.69
CA ARG A 26 -36.22 -13.51 31.17
C ARG A 26 -36.07 -12.47 32.29
N SER A 27 -37.10 -12.29 33.11
CA SER A 27 -37.05 -11.37 34.25
C SER A 27 -36.02 -11.80 35.31
N GLN A 28 -35.89 -13.10 35.60
CA GLN A 28 -34.86 -13.60 36.51
C GLN A 28 -33.44 -13.45 35.95
N CYS A 29 -33.24 -13.68 34.65
CA CYS A 29 -31.95 -13.49 33.98
C CYS A 29 -31.48 -12.03 34.06
N LYS A 30 -32.40 -11.07 33.85
CA LYS A 30 -32.15 -9.64 34.00
C LYS A 30 -31.70 -9.28 35.42
N GLU A 31 -32.40 -9.78 36.45
CA GLU A 31 -32.02 -9.54 37.85
C GLU A 31 -30.66 -10.15 38.23
N GLU A 32 -30.37 -11.36 37.76
CA GLU A 32 -29.10 -12.03 38.01
C GLU A 32 -27.93 -11.31 37.32
N LEU A 33 -28.09 -10.90 36.06
CA LEU A 33 -27.09 -10.11 35.34
C LEU A 33 -26.87 -8.74 36.00
N ALA A 34 -27.93 -8.09 36.49
CA ALA A 34 -27.83 -6.83 37.21
C ALA A 34 -27.03 -6.96 38.52
N LYS A 35 -27.09 -8.12 39.20
CA LYS A 35 -26.31 -8.42 40.41
C LYS A 35 -24.85 -8.80 40.10
N LEU A 36 -24.60 -9.45 38.96
CA LEU A 36 -23.27 -9.91 38.54
C LEU A 36 -22.40 -8.79 37.96
N LEU A 37 -23.01 -7.77 37.38
CA LEU A 37 -22.31 -6.67 36.71
C LEU A 37 -22.02 -5.50 37.67
N PRO A 38 -20.88 -4.81 37.51
CA PRO A 38 -20.58 -3.60 38.27
C PRO A 38 -21.67 -2.53 38.10
N ALA A 39 -21.86 -1.69 39.13
CA ALA A 39 -22.88 -0.62 39.13
C ALA A 39 -22.76 0.39 37.96
N SER A 40 -21.61 0.46 37.30
CA SER A 40 -21.38 1.24 36.07
C SER A 40 -22.14 0.71 34.85
N TYR A 41 -22.73 -0.48 34.93
CA TYR A 41 -23.53 -1.09 33.87
C TYR A 41 -25.03 -1.07 34.24
N GLY A 42 -25.88 -1.01 33.22
CA GLY A 42 -27.32 -1.21 33.33
C GLY A 42 -27.73 -2.46 32.59
N VAL A 43 -28.74 -3.17 33.11
CA VAL A 43 -29.36 -4.30 32.42
C VAL A 43 -30.86 -4.01 32.33
N GLY A 44 -31.37 -4.04 31.11
CA GLY A 44 -32.75 -3.69 30.79
C GLY A 44 -33.35 -4.64 29.76
N GLU A 45 -34.61 -4.41 29.43
CA GLU A 45 -35.34 -5.07 28.35
C GLU A 45 -36.24 -4.02 27.71
N GLY A 46 -36.44 -4.09 26.39
CA GLY A 46 -37.20 -3.06 25.69
C GLY A 46 -36.67 -2.75 24.29
N TYR A 47 -36.78 -1.49 23.87
CA TYR A 47 -36.41 -1.02 22.55
C TYR A 47 -35.10 -0.25 22.59
N LEU A 48 -34.28 -0.40 21.54
CA LEU A 48 -33.25 0.58 21.24
C LEU A 48 -33.87 1.75 20.47
N VAL A 49 -33.48 2.96 20.83
CA VAL A 49 -33.90 4.20 20.19
C VAL A 49 -32.68 4.90 19.61
N ASN A 50 -32.74 5.27 18.33
CA ASN A 50 -31.66 5.99 17.65
C ASN A 50 -31.75 7.51 17.85
N GLU A 51 -30.77 8.27 17.35
CA GLU A 51 -30.73 9.74 17.46
C GLU A 51 -31.96 10.45 16.82
N GLN A 52 -32.70 9.74 15.97
CA GLN A 52 -33.88 10.25 15.26
C GLN A 52 -35.20 9.86 15.93
N GLY A 53 -35.15 9.13 17.06
CA GLY A 53 -36.33 8.66 17.79
C GLY A 53 -36.99 7.41 17.22
N GLU A 54 -36.31 6.66 16.35
CA GLU A 54 -36.84 5.42 15.77
C GLU A 54 -36.52 4.22 16.66
N HIS A 55 -37.47 3.29 16.81
CA HIS A 55 -37.37 2.16 17.74
C HIS A 55 -36.97 0.87 17.02
N SER A 56 -36.16 0.05 17.71
CA SER A 56 -35.89 -1.33 17.29
C SER A 56 -37.10 -2.25 17.51
N ARG A 57 -36.93 -3.55 17.21
CA ARG A 57 -37.83 -4.57 17.79
C ARG A 57 -37.52 -4.76 19.28
N TRP A 58 -38.48 -5.32 20.03
CA TRP A 58 -38.31 -5.63 21.45
C TRP A 58 -37.16 -6.62 21.68
N LEU A 59 -36.33 -6.32 22.66
CA LEU A 59 -35.15 -7.09 23.07
C LEU A 59 -35.33 -7.54 24.50
N ASP A 60 -35.07 -8.82 24.76
CA ASP A 60 -35.28 -9.43 26.07
C ASP A 60 -34.19 -9.05 27.08
N ILE A 61 -32.96 -8.78 26.61
CA ILE A 61 -31.85 -8.31 27.45
C ILE A 61 -31.05 -7.24 26.70
N ILE A 62 -30.81 -6.12 27.36
CA ILE A 62 -29.98 -4.99 26.89
C ILE A 62 -29.00 -4.67 28.01
N ILE A 63 -27.70 -4.79 27.75
CA ILE A 63 -26.64 -4.34 28.67
C ILE A 63 -26.10 -3.01 28.15
N ILE A 64 -26.25 -1.96 28.95
CA ILE A 64 -25.79 -0.61 28.65
C ILE A 64 -24.62 -0.19 29.53
N ASP A 65 -23.77 0.70 29.02
CA ASP A 65 -22.78 1.41 29.83
C ASP A 65 -23.39 2.72 30.38
N LYS A 66 -23.65 2.77 31.69
CA LYS A 66 -24.23 3.97 32.32
C LYS A 66 -23.25 5.15 32.36
N THR A 67 -21.97 4.93 32.07
CA THR A 67 -20.96 5.99 32.06
C THR A 67 -20.90 6.74 30.73
N LEU A 68 -21.57 6.24 29.69
CA LEU A 68 -21.66 6.87 28.36
C LEU A 68 -22.79 7.91 28.27
N THR A 69 -23.21 8.51 29.39
CA THR A 69 -24.34 9.47 29.45
C THR A 69 -24.27 10.51 28.34
N LEU A 70 -25.31 10.52 27.51
CA LEU A 70 -25.54 11.49 26.46
C LEU A 70 -26.67 12.42 26.91
N GLU A 71 -26.46 13.73 26.81
CA GLU A 71 -27.51 14.72 26.99
C GLU A 71 -28.48 14.57 25.81
N VAL A 72 -29.59 13.84 25.99
CA VAL A 72 -30.93 14.05 25.38
C VAL A 72 -31.80 12.78 25.50
N SER A 73 -33.09 13.04 25.78
CA SER A 73 -34.27 12.17 25.84
C SER A 73 -34.55 11.47 27.17
N GLN A 74 -35.82 11.61 27.61
CA GLN A 74 -36.38 10.96 28.78
C GLN A 74 -36.31 9.44 28.57
N GLN A 75 -35.32 8.77 29.16
CA GLN A 75 -35.30 7.31 29.18
C GLN A 75 -36.52 6.82 29.98
N THR A 76 -37.47 6.19 29.30
CA THR A 76 -38.48 5.36 29.95
C THR A 76 -37.83 4.03 30.37
N GLU A 77 -38.43 3.26 31.29
CA GLU A 77 -37.84 1.99 31.75
C GLU A 77 -37.60 0.96 30.63
N THR A 78 -38.20 1.16 29.45
CA THR A 78 -38.21 0.23 28.31
C THR A 78 -37.56 0.80 27.04
N GLU A 79 -36.93 1.98 27.08
CA GLU A 79 -36.30 2.60 25.91
C GLU A 79 -34.84 2.97 26.20
N PHE A 80 -33.93 2.46 25.37
CA PHE A 80 -32.48 2.55 25.57
C PHE A 80 -31.82 3.18 24.36
N ASP A 81 -30.92 4.15 24.57
CA ASP A 81 -30.16 4.75 23.47
C ASP A 81 -29.20 3.73 22.85
N GLU A 82 -29.31 3.51 21.54
CA GLU A 82 -28.50 2.51 20.81
C GLU A 82 -26.99 2.71 20.99
N ARG A 83 -26.53 3.95 21.22
CA ARG A 83 -25.12 4.30 21.39
C ARG A 83 -24.57 3.87 22.75
N THR A 84 -25.45 3.62 23.71
CA THR A 84 -25.11 3.15 25.06
C THR A 84 -25.16 1.63 25.20
N ALA A 85 -25.82 0.96 24.25
CA ALA A 85 -25.97 -0.48 24.23
C ALA A 85 -24.64 -1.17 23.85
N LEU A 86 -24.16 -2.05 24.74
CA LEU A 86 -22.94 -2.82 24.54
C LEU A 86 -23.21 -4.26 24.11
N LEU A 87 -24.35 -4.79 24.55
CA LEU A 87 -24.83 -6.11 24.21
C LEU A 87 -26.35 -6.05 24.22
N VAL A 88 -26.97 -6.61 23.18
CA VAL A 88 -28.39 -6.89 23.20
C VAL A 88 -28.60 -8.36 22.86
N ALA A 89 -29.65 -8.95 23.41
CA ALA A 89 -30.02 -10.31 23.15
C ALA A 89 -31.55 -10.43 23.09
N ARG A 90 -31.99 -11.29 22.18
CA ARG A 90 -33.35 -11.81 22.16
C ARG A 90 -33.27 -13.29 22.48
N LEU A 91 -33.99 -13.74 23.50
CA LEU A 91 -33.91 -15.10 24.01
C LEU A 91 -34.94 -15.98 23.31
N ALA A 92 -34.46 -16.85 22.42
CA ALA A 92 -35.24 -17.91 21.82
C ALA A 92 -35.41 -19.11 22.77
N ASP A 93 -36.31 -20.03 22.41
CA ASP A 93 -36.61 -21.21 23.22
C ASP A 93 -35.43 -22.17 23.37
N GLU A 94 -34.44 -22.13 22.45
CA GLU A 94 -33.15 -22.81 22.55
C GLU A 94 -32.02 -21.90 22.03
N VAL A 95 -30.85 -21.94 22.71
CA VAL A 95 -29.71 -21.04 22.47
C VAL A 95 -28.60 -21.72 21.66
N ASP A 96 -28.11 -21.05 20.61
CA ASP A 96 -26.87 -21.42 19.90
C ASP A 96 -25.65 -21.06 20.75
N GLU A 97 -25.12 -22.07 21.43
CA GLU A 97 -24.00 -21.96 22.35
C GLU A 97 -22.69 -21.51 21.68
N ALA A 98 -22.40 -22.00 20.47
CA ALA A 98 -21.17 -21.71 19.76
C ALA A 98 -21.20 -20.29 19.18
N GLY A 99 -22.31 -19.92 18.54
CA GLY A 99 -22.52 -18.58 18.00
C GLY A 99 -22.54 -17.49 19.07
N LEU A 100 -23.12 -17.76 20.25
CA LEU A 100 -23.11 -16.82 21.37
C LEU A 100 -21.69 -16.59 21.92
N VAL A 101 -20.90 -17.65 22.10
CA VAL A 101 -19.52 -17.52 22.59
C VAL A 101 -18.65 -16.76 21.59
N GLU A 102 -18.72 -17.12 20.31
CA GLU A 102 -17.94 -16.49 19.25
C GLU A 102 -18.30 -15.00 19.05
N SER A 103 -19.59 -14.68 19.10
CA SER A 103 -20.08 -13.29 18.97
C SER A 103 -19.63 -12.40 20.13
N VAL A 104 -19.68 -12.92 21.36
CA VAL A 104 -19.27 -12.12 22.53
C VAL A 104 -17.73 -12.03 22.63
N GLU A 105 -16.98 -13.06 22.20
CA GLU A 105 -15.52 -12.99 22.06
C GLU A 105 -15.08 -11.95 21.02
N ALA A 106 -15.82 -11.82 19.92
CA ALA A 106 -15.59 -10.78 18.91
C ALA A 106 -15.74 -9.36 19.50
N ILE A 107 -16.80 -9.10 20.28
CA ILE A 107 -17.03 -7.82 20.99
C ILE A 107 -15.94 -7.54 22.03
N ALA A 108 -15.56 -8.57 22.79
CA ALA A 108 -14.49 -8.53 23.78
C ALA A 108 -13.12 -8.17 23.17
N SER A 109 -12.84 -8.64 21.95
CA SER A 109 -11.60 -8.34 21.21
C SER A 109 -11.57 -6.91 20.65
N ALA A 110 -12.73 -6.33 20.31
CA ALA A 110 -12.83 -4.94 19.85
C ALA A 110 -12.53 -3.92 20.96
N LYS A 111 -12.67 -4.27 22.23
CA LYS A 111 -12.22 -3.42 23.35
C LYS A 111 -10.70 -3.38 23.51
N ALA A 112 -9.96 -4.37 22.99
CA ALA A 112 -8.50 -4.30 22.93
C ALA A 112 -8.02 -3.14 22.03
N LEU A 113 -8.83 -2.75 21.05
CA LEU A 113 -8.61 -1.53 20.26
C LEU A 113 -8.87 -0.26 21.07
N ARG A 114 -9.78 -0.28 22.06
CA ARG A 114 -10.01 0.85 23.00
C ARG A 114 -8.87 1.05 23.99
N ASP A 115 -8.17 0.00 24.45
CA ASP A 115 -7.04 0.18 25.39
C ASP A 115 -5.79 0.77 24.70
N ILE A 116 -5.64 0.55 23.40
CA ILE A 116 -4.68 1.27 22.55
C ILE A 116 -5.09 2.75 22.44
N GLY A 117 -6.38 3.01 22.24
CA GLY A 117 -6.95 4.35 22.27
C GLY A 117 -6.78 5.08 23.61
N LYS A 118 -6.87 4.38 24.76
CA LYS A 118 -6.65 4.97 26.09
C LYS A 118 -5.20 5.36 26.36
N ARG A 119 -4.23 4.61 25.82
CA ARG A 119 -2.80 4.97 25.91
C ARG A 119 -2.44 6.17 25.03
N GLN A 120 -3.23 6.43 23.98
CA GLN A 120 -3.04 7.58 23.07
C GLN A 120 -3.93 8.79 23.42
N ALA A 121 -5.04 8.58 24.14
CA ALA A 121 -5.96 9.64 24.58
C ALA A 121 -5.40 10.58 25.66
N GLN A 122 -4.22 10.29 26.24
CA GLN A 122 -3.49 11.26 27.09
C GLN A 122 -2.87 12.40 26.27
N GLN A 123 -2.89 12.33 24.93
CA GLN A 123 -2.43 13.39 24.03
C GLN A 123 -3.57 13.84 23.10
N GLY A 124 -4.54 14.59 23.65
CA GLY A 124 -5.32 15.60 22.91
C GLY A 124 -6.32 15.16 21.83
N LYS A 125 -7.61 15.23 22.18
CA LYS A 125 -8.82 15.41 21.32
C LYS A 125 -8.97 14.53 20.06
N ILE A 126 -9.56 13.34 20.25
CA ILE A 126 -10.26 12.62 19.17
C ILE A 126 -11.77 12.86 19.31
N LYS A 127 -12.44 13.22 18.21
CA LYS A 127 -13.90 13.40 18.13
C LYS A 127 -14.60 12.02 18.05
N LEU A 128 -15.71 11.86 18.77
CA LEU A 128 -16.47 10.60 18.96
C LEU A 128 -16.95 9.88 17.68
N LYS A 129 -16.92 10.51 16.50
CA LYS A 129 -17.32 9.92 15.21
C LYS A 129 -16.41 8.80 14.66
N HIS A 130 -15.33 8.47 15.35
CA HIS A 130 -14.34 7.44 14.97
C HIS A 130 -14.45 6.16 15.80
N LEU A 131 -15.52 5.99 16.58
CA LEU A 131 -15.76 4.79 17.38
C LEU A 131 -16.92 4.02 16.75
N LEU A 132 -16.62 2.91 16.06
CA LEU A 132 -17.63 1.98 15.58
C LEU A 132 -18.48 1.48 16.78
N PRO A 133 -19.82 1.49 16.69
CA PRO A 133 -20.66 0.81 17.67
C PRO A 133 -20.35 -0.70 17.65
N LEU A 134 -20.16 -1.25 18.84
CA LEU A 134 -19.93 -2.68 19.07
C LEU A 134 -21.21 -3.43 18.72
N GLY A 135 -21.11 -4.46 17.88
CA GLY A 135 -22.24 -5.07 17.16
C GLY A 135 -23.37 -5.64 18.03
N THR A 136 -24.55 -5.73 17.40
CA THR A 136 -25.79 -6.35 17.91
C THR A 136 -25.70 -7.88 17.84
N ILE A 137 -25.99 -8.60 18.93
CA ILE A 137 -26.08 -10.08 18.94
C ILE A 137 -27.55 -10.49 18.83
N PHE A 138 -27.87 -11.35 17.86
CA PHE A 138 -29.16 -12.05 17.81
C PHE A 138 -28.92 -13.54 18.04
N VAL A 139 -29.65 -14.14 18.97
CA VAL A 139 -29.62 -15.59 19.21
C VAL A 139 -30.98 -16.15 18.86
N GLN A 140 -31.09 -16.89 17.77
CA GLN A 140 -32.28 -17.69 17.47
C GLN A 140 -31.87 -19.01 16.83
N ARG A 141 -32.35 -20.14 17.37
CA ARG A 141 -32.28 -21.45 16.68
C ARG A 141 -33.24 -21.44 15.49
N LEU A 142 -32.72 -21.63 14.29
CA LEU A 142 -33.53 -21.97 13.11
C LEU A 142 -33.91 -23.46 13.22
N GLN A 143 -35.19 -23.77 13.38
CA GLN A 143 -35.69 -25.13 13.24
C GLN A 143 -35.61 -25.52 11.76
N LEU A 144 -34.71 -26.45 11.43
CA LEU A 144 -34.50 -26.94 10.05
C LEU A 144 -35.45 -28.08 9.62
N ASP A 145 -36.51 -28.35 10.40
CA ASP A 145 -37.47 -29.41 10.10
C ASP A 145 -38.90 -28.88 10.02
N LYS A 146 -39.16 -28.07 8.99
CA LYS A 146 -40.44 -27.96 8.25
C LYS A 146 -40.33 -26.84 7.22
N GLY A 147 -40.35 -27.21 5.94
CA GLY A 147 -40.72 -26.37 4.80
C GLY A 147 -40.16 -24.95 4.78
N TYR A 148 -39.02 -24.79 4.12
CA TYR A 148 -38.44 -23.50 3.72
C TYR A 148 -39.51 -22.56 3.11
N GLU A 149 -39.76 -21.41 3.73
CA GLU A 149 -40.31 -20.23 3.04
C GLU A 149 -39.19 -19.19 2.91
N GLU A 150 -38.87 -18.84 1.66
CA GLU A 150 -37.73 -18.03 1.20
C GLU A 150 -37.65 -16.58 1.75
N GLY A 151 -38.63 -16.10 2.51
CA GLY A 151 -38.77 -14.66 2.81
C GLY A 151 -38.02 -14.07 4.02
N SER A 152 -37.50 -14.88 4.95
CA SER A 152 -36.94 -14.35 6.22
C SER A 152 -35.46 -13.96 6.14
N HIS A 153 -34.67 -14.64 5.30
CA HIS A 153 -33.25 -14.33 5.06
C HIS A 153 -33.05 -13.10 4.17
N GLU A 154 -33.97 -12.85 3.24
CA GLU A 154 -33.98 -11.66 2.39
C GLU A 154 -34.23 -10.39 3.21
N ALA A 155 -35.19 -10.42 4.15
CA ALA A 155 -35.53 -9.25 4.96
C ALA A 155 -34.39 -8.79 5.89
N TYR A 156 -33.66 -9.74 6.50
CA TYR A 156 -32.53 -9.45 7.40
C TYR A 156 -31.32 -8.91 6.64
N SER A 157 -31.00 -9.54 5.50
CA SER A 157 -29.90 -9.13 4.64
C SER A 157 -30.17 -7.79 3.98
N GLN A 158 -31.41 -7.52 3.56
CA GLN A 158 -31.80 -6.21 3.05
C GLN A 158 -31.72 -5.11 4.11
N ALA A 159 -32.05 -5.38 5.37
CA ALA A 159 -31.94 -4.39 6.44
C ALA A 159 -30.47 -4.02 6.72
N MET A 160 -29.59 -5.02 6.83
CA MET A 160 -28.15 -4.81 7.04
C MET A 160 -27.48 -4.20 5.79
N TYR A 161 -27.90 -4.61 4.59
CA TYR A 161 -27.50 -4.01 3.32
C TYR A 161 -27.89 -2.53 3.23
N ARG A 162 -29.10 -2.14 3.66
CA ARG A 162 -29.54 -0.72 3.69
C ARG A 162 -28.75 0.12 4.69
N VAL A 163 -28.43 -0.43 5.87
CA VAL A 163 -27.57 0.23 6.87
C VAL A 163 -26.15 0.42 6.32
N LEU A 164 -25.59 -0.63 5.71
CA LEU A 164 -24.24 -0.61 5.16
C LEU A 164 -24.13 0.21 3.86
N GLN A 165 -25.20 0.35 3.06
CA GLN A 165 -25.27 1.28 1.93
C GLN A 165 -25.31 2.75 2.37
N ARG A 166 -25.94 3.04 3.52
CA ARG A 166 -25.99 4.41 4.07
C ARG A 166 -24.65 4.86 4.65
N GLN A 167 -23.72 3.94 4.92
CA GLN A 167 -22.34 4.22 5.32
C GLN A 167 -21.38 4.47 4.14
N ARG A 168 -21.88 4.97 3.00
CA ARG A 168 -21.13 5.26 1.76
C ARG A 168 -19.90 6.17 1.93
N GLU A 169 -19.73 6.81 3.08
CA GLU A 169 -18.60 7.70 3.38
C GLU A 169 -17.36 7.00 3.96
N VAL A 170 -17.43 5.69 4.27
CA VAL A 170 -16.24 4.94 4.70
C VAL A 170 -15.74 4.11 3.51
N GLU A 171 -14.61 4.51 2.92
CA GLU A 171 -13.87 3.68 1.95
C GLU A 171 -13.63 2.30 2.55
N ARG A 172 -14.25 1.27 1.97
CA ARG A 172 -14.01 -0.13 2.33
C ARG A 172 -12.97 -0.70 1.37
N PRO A 173 -12.02 -1.53 1.84
CA PRO A 173 -11.10 -2.21 0.94
C PRO A 173 -11.86 -3.09 -0.07
N ASP A 174 -11.40 -3.13 -1.33
CA ASP A 174 -12.06 -3.80 -2.48
C ASP A 174 -12.37 -5.29 -2.27
N TYR A 175 -11.68 -5.97 -1.36
CA TYR A 175 -11.94 -7.37 -0.99
C TYR A 175 -13.09 -7.54 0.02
N LEU A 176 -13.69 -6.45 0.49
CA LEU A 176 -14.92 -6.44 1.28
C LEU A 176 -16.04 -5.83 0.43
N SER A 177 -16.79 -6.69 -0.26
CA SER A 177 -17.91 -6.27 -1.11
C SER A 177 -19.24 -6.40 -0.38
N LEU A 178 -20.16 -5.47 -0.65
CA LEU A 178 -21.58 -5.62 -0.32
C LEU A 178 -22.25 -6.37 -1.48
N LEU A 179 -22.34 -7.69 -1.38
CA LEU A 179 -23.16 -8.50 -2.28
C LEU A 179 -24.27 -9.13 -1.45
N GLU A 180 -25.51 -9.08 -1.94
CA GLU A 180 -26.62 -9.71 -1.22
C GLU A 180 -26.40 -11.23 -1.11
N PRO A 181 -26.53 -11.85 0.08
CA PRO A 181 -26.86 -11.27 1.38
C PRO A 181 -25.61 -11.04 2.27
N GLY A 182 -25.10 -9.80 2.40
CA GLY A 182 -24.13 -9.42 3.44
C GLY A 182 -22.82 -8.78 2.97
N LEU A 183 -21.82 -8.79 3.87
CA LEU A 183 -20.44 -8.36 3.60
C LEU A 183 -19.64 -9.58 3.16
N ASN A 184 -19.31 -9.65 1.87
CA ASN A 184 -18.58 -10.74 1.27
C ASN A 184 -17.08 -10.44 1.23
N TYR A 185 -16.29 -11.41 1.68
CA TYR A 185 -14.85 -11.38 1.54
C TYR A 185 -14.48 -12.02 0.20
N ILE A 186 -13.98 -11.23 -0.74
CA ILE A 186 -13.55 -11.70 -2.07
C ILE A 186 -12.03 -11.75 -2.09
N SER A 187 -11.47 -12.96 -2.11
CA SER A 187 -10.02 -13.15 -2.25
C SER A 187 -9.61 -12.86 -3.70
N PRO A 188 -8.80 -11.82 -3.99
CA PRO A 188 -8.36 -11.51 -5.35
C PRO A 188 -7.42 -12.57 -5.94
N SER A 189 -6.83 -13.42 -5.09
CA SER A 189 -5.99 -14.55 -5.47
C SER A 189 -6.78 -15.77 -5.96
N LEU A 190 -8.10 -15.77 -5.78
CA LEU A 190 -9.03 -16.77 -6.32
C LEU A 190 -9.77 -16.14 -7.51
N GLU A 191 -9.09 -16.00 -8.65
CA GLU A 191 -9.70 -15.51 -9.89
C GLU A 191 -10.93 -16.37 -10.26
N GLY A 192 -12.13 -15.89 -9.94
CA GLY A 192 -13.39 -16.47 -10.43
C GLY A 192 -14.03 -17.58 -9.58
N GLU A 193 -13.40 -18.04 -8.49
CA GLU A 193 -14.05 -18.97 -7.56
C GLU A 193 -14.67 -18.19 -6.38
N SER A 194 -15.97 -17.91 -6.48
CA SER A 194 -16.77 -17.43 -5.36
C SER A 194 -16.90 -18.57 -4.35
N ILE A 195 -16.16 -18.51 -3.23
CA ILE A 195 -16.48 -19.30 -2.05
C ILE A 195 -17.73 -18.67 -1.45
N SER A 196 -18.90 -19.08 -1.92
CA SER A 196 -20.19 -18.77 -1.28
C SER A 196 -20.34 -19.60 -0.01
N ALA A 197 -19.55 -19.27 1.02
CA ALA A 197 -19.90 -19.67 2.37
C ALA A 197 -20.87 -18.61 2.89
N ILE A 198 -22.17 -18.91 2.87
CA ILE A 198 -23.16 -18.19 3.69
C ILE A 198 -22.85 -18.57 5.14
N THR A 199 -21.81 -17.97 5.66
CA THR A 199 -21.46 -17.93 7.07
C THR A 199 -21.08 -16.49 7.25
N ILE A 200 -21.74 -15.79 8.19
CA ILE A 200 -21.41 -14.40 8.55
C ILE A 200 -20.10 -14.44 9.34
N GLY A 201 -19.04 -14.87 8.67
CA GLY A 201 -17.71 -15.06 9.16
C GLY A 201 -16.83 -14.77 7.98
N ILE A 202 -16.09 -13.66 8.07
CA ILE A 202 -14.94 -13.40 7.20
C ILE A 202 -14.18 -14.73 7.14
N THR A 203 -14.18 -15.43 6.01
CA THR A 203 -13.46 -16.69 5.84
C THR A 203 -11.97 -16.36 5.96
N ARG A 204 -11.47 -16.47 7.19
CA ARG A 204 -10.08 -16.22 7.53
C ARG A 204 -9.23 -17.28 6.84
N GLU A 205 -8.14 -16.86 6.20
CA GLU A 205 -7.15 -17.82 5.72
C GLU A 205 -6.71 -18.75 6.88
N PRO A 206 -6.44 -20.03 6.60
CA PRO A 206 -6.07 -21.00 7.62
C PRO A 206 -4.82 -20.54 8.38
N GLU A 207 -4.81 -20.78 9.69
CA GLU A 207 -3.67 -20.47 10.54
C GLU A 207 -2.43 -21.24 10.05
N LEU A 208 -1.30 -20.53 9.92
CA LEU A 208 -0.04 -21.12 9.48
C LEU A 208 0.37 -22.21 10.47
N LEU A 209 0.76 -23.37 9.95
CA LEU A 209 1.30 -24.49 10.75
C LEU A 209 2.55 -24.10 11.57
N ARG A 210 3.24 -23.03 11.19
CA ARG A 210 4.42 -22.49 11.87
C ARG A 210 4.39 -20.97 11.90
N THR A 211 4.76 -20.41 13.04
CA THR A 211 4.91 -18.96 13.24
C THR A 211 5.98 -18.37 12.31
N ARG A 212 5.66 -17.25 11.66
CA ARG A 212 6.57 -16.47 10.79
C ARG A 212 6.86 -15.10 11.38
N LEU A 213 7.89 -14.41 10.89
CA LEU A 213 8.19 -13.01 11.23
C LEU A 213 7.60 -12.08 10.18
N CYS A 214 6.90 -11.04 10.63
CA CYS A 214 6.35 -10.00 9.75
C CYS A 214 7.49 -9.20 9.10
N TYR A 215 7.45 -9.04 7.78
CA TYR A 215 8.44 -8.27 7.01
C TYR A 215 8.58 -6.83 7.53
N ARG A 216 7.47 -6.19 7.89
CA ARG A 216 7.44 -4.81 8.39
C ARG A 216 7.80 -4.71 9.87
N CYS A 217 6.91 -5.16 10.77
CA CYS A 217 7.05 -4.93 12.21
C CYS A 217 7.97 -5.93 12.93
N LYS A 218 8.46 -6.96 12.22
CA LYS A 218 9.30 -8.04 12.75
C LYS A 218 8.65 -8.89 13.86
N GLN A 219 7.37 -8.66 14.17
CA GLN A 219 6.64 -9.47 15.13
C GLN A 219 6.32 -10.85 14.57
N ARG A 220 6.26 -11.82 15.49
CA ARG A 220 5.84 -13.18 15.19
C ARG A 220 4.33 -13.22 14.93
N PHE A 221 3.90 -13.92 13.88
CA PHE A 221 2.50 -14.10 13.55
C PHE A 221 2.23 -15.52 13.02
N THR A 222 1.04 -16.04 13.30
CA THR A 222 0.52 -17.30 12.75
C THR A 222 -0.57 -17.05 11.70
N ARG A 223 -1.08 -15.83 11.60
CA ARG A 223 -2.12 -15.42 10.64
C ARG A 223 -1.56 -14.38 9.67
N ARG A 224 -1.42 -14.75 8.40
CA ARG A 224 -0.95 -13.85 7.34
C ARG A 224 -2.09 -13.00 6.79
N HIS A 225 -1.76 -11.86 6.20
CA HIS A 225 -2.71 -11.08 5.41
C HIS A 225 -2.98 -11.77 4.07
N PHE A 226 -4.22 -11.76 3.61
CA PHE A 226 -4.63 -12.52 2.42
C PHE A 226 -3.87 -12.18 1.13
N PHE A 227 -3.51 -10.91 0.99
CA PHE A 227 -2.73 -10.41 -0.15
C PHE A 227 -1.22 -10.58 0.05
N TYR A 228 -0.73 -10.59 1.30
CA TYR A 228 0.70 -10.50 1.61
C TYR A 228 1.18 -11.70 2.42
N ASP A 229 1.99 -12.55 1.79
CA ASP A 229 2.54 -13.76 2.40
C ASP A 229 3.43 -13.53 3.62
N LEU A 230 4.08 -12.37 3.66
CA LEU A 230 5.10 -12.03 4.63
C LEU A 230 4.68 -10.90 5.58
N LEU A 231 3.40 -10.52 5.61
CA LEU A 231 2.89 -9.51 6.54
C LEU A 231 1.84 -10.09 7.49
N CYS A 232 1.90 -9.68 8.76
CA CYS A 232 0.80 -9.88 9.69
C CYS A 232 -0.40 -9.03 9.26
N LEU A 233 -1.60 -9.36 9.76
CA LEU A 233 -2.86 -8.67 9.42
C LEU A 233 -2.74 -7.14 9.46
N GLN A 234 -2.34 -6.56 10.60
CA GLN A 234 -2.23 -5.10 10.77
C GLN A 234 -1.26 -4.44 9.78
N CYS A 235 -0.13 -5.08 9.48
CA CYS A 235 0.83 -4.52 8.53
C CYS A 235 0.34 -4.67 7.09
N GLY A 236 -0.32 -5.79 6.78
CA GLY A 236 -0.95 -6.02 5.48
C GLY A 236 -2.07 -5.02 5.21
N ASP A 237 -2.96 -4.79 6.18
CA ASP A 237 -4.07 -3.84 6.07
C ASP A 237 -3.57 -2.43 5.74
N LEU A 238 -2.54 -1.96 6.45
CA LEU A 238 -1.94 -0.66 6.15
C LEU A 238 -1.34 -0.62 4.73
N ASN A 239 -0.59 -1.66 4.35
CA ASN A 239 0.03 -1.70 3.01
C ASN A 239 -1.03 -1.70 1.92
N TYR A 240 -2.10 -2.47 2.11
CA TYR A 240 -3.19 -2.55 1.16
C TYR A 240 -3.93 -1.22 1.04
N GLN A 241 -4.26 -0.59 2.16
CA GLN A 241 -4.89 0.74 2.17
C GLN A 241 -3.99 1.79 1.50
N LYS A 242 -2.71 1.84 1.86
CA LYS A 242 -1.74 2.77 1.26
C LYS A 242 -1.51 2.47 -0.22
N ARG A 243 -1.58 1.21 -0.65
CA ARG A 243 -1.53 0.85 -2.08
C ARG A 243 -2.69 1.45 -2.86
N GLN A 244 -3.87 1.58 -2.27
CA GLN A 244 -5.05 2.16 -2.92
C GLN A 244 -5.17 3.67 -2.77
N SER A 245 -4.41 4.29 -1.85
CA SER A 245 -4.53 5.72 -1.58
C SER A 245 -4.20 6.60 -2.80
N GLN A 246 -4.96 7.66 -3.00
CA GLN A 246 -4.69 8.65 -4.05
C GLN A 246 -5.06 10.04 -3.57
N ALA A 247 -4.31 11.05 -4.01
CA ALA A 247 -4.64 12.45 -3.84
C ALA A 247 -4.97 13.08 -5.19
N ASP A 248 -5.74 14.16 -5.21
CA ASP A 248 -5.98 14.92 -6.43
C ASP A 248 -4.75 15.72 -6.83
N LEU A 249 -4.16 15.38 -7.97
CA LEU A 249 -3.01 16.05 -8.55
C LEU A 249 -3.36 16.77 -9.87
N ARG A 250 -4.65 16.99 -10.16
CA ARG A 250 -5.06 17.72 -11.37
C ARG A 250 -4.38 19.10 -11.45
N GLY A 251 -3.83 19.37 -12.63
CA GLY A 251 -3.10 20.61 -12.90
C GLY A 251 -1.65 20.63 -12.42
N ARG A 252 -1.20 19.64 -11.63
CA ARG A 252 0.20 19.54 -11.21
C ARG A 252 1.07 18.88 -12.27
N LEU A 253 2.30 19.33 -12.39
CA LEU A 253 3.36 18.73 -13.20
C LEU A 253 4.33 17.93 -12.32
N ALA A 254 4.50 16.66 -12.63
CA ALA A 254 5.46 15.77 -11.99
C ALA A 254 6.56 15.34 -12.96
N LEU A 255 7.79 15.18 -12.49
CA LEU A 255 8.89 14.58 -13.24
C LEU A 255 9.36 13.32 -12.52
N VAL A 256 9.42 12.20 -13.23
CA VAL A 256 9.89 10.91 -12.70
C VAL A 256 11.02 10.37 -13.55
N THR A 257 12.18 10.13 -12.92
CA THR A 257 13.32 9.51 -13.61
C THR A 257 13.25 7.99 -13.58
N GLY A 258 13.72 7.32 -14.64
CA GLY A 258 13.74 5.86 -14.69
C GLY A 258 12.34 5.24 -14.83
N ALA A 259 11.51 5.83 -15.67
CA ALA A 259 10.07 5.58 -15.74
C ALA A 259 9.64 4.48 -16.72
N ARG A 260 10.56 3.73 -17.33
CA ARG A 260 10.19 2.71 -18.34
C ARG A 260 9.58 1.44 -17.76
N ILE A 261 10.11 0.97 -16.62
CA ILE A 261 9.79 -0.31 -16.02
C ILE A 261 9.81 -0.23 -14.48
N HIS A 262 9.34 -1.29 -13.84
CA HIS A 262 9.40 -1.49 -12.39
C HIS A 262 8.77 -0.33 -11.60
N ILE A 263 9.43 0.11 -10.53
CA ILE A 263 8.92 1.08 -9.57
C ILE A 263 8.59 2.43 -10.24
N GLY A 264 9.47 2.91 -11.13
CA GLY A 264 9.26 4.17 -11.84
C GLY A 264 8.04 4.15 -12.74
N TYR A 265 7.82 3.03 -13.45
CA TYR A 265 6.62 2.83 -14.28
C TYR A 265 5.33 2.84 -13.44
N ALA A 266 5.32 2.09 -12.34
CA ALA A 266 4.17 2.07 -11.43
C ALA A 266 3.91 3.45 -10.80
N THR A 267 4.98 4.20 -10.47
CA THR A 267 4.88 5.56 -9.92
C THR A 267 4.28 6.54 -10.93
N VAL A 268 4.71 6.50 -12.20
CA VAL A 268 4.13 7.35 -13.26
C VAL A 268 2.65 7.05 -13.47
N LEU A 269 2.26 5.78 -13.56
CA LEU A 269 0.84 5.42 -13.68
C LEU A 269 0.02 5.94 -12.51
N ARG A 270 0.54 5.83 -11.29
CA ARG A 270 -0.13 6.33 -10.09
C ARG A 270 -0.34 7.84 -10.14
N LEU A 271 0.67 8.61 -10.54
CA LEU A 271 0.58 10.07 -10.69
C LEU A 271 -0.38 10.47 -11.81
N LEU A 272 -0.36 9.78 -12.95
CA LEU A 272 -1.27 10.01 -14.07
C LEU A 272 -2.73 9.72 -13.68
N ARG A 273 -2.98 8.62 -12.96
CA ARG A 273 -4.31 8.24 -12.46
C ARG A 273 -4.83 9.21 -11.39
N ALA A 274 -3.92 9.82 -10.63
CA ALA A 274 -4.20 10.92 -9.71
C ALA A 274 -4.45 12.29 -10.41
N GLY A 275 -4.29 12.38 -11.74
CA GLY A 275 -4.61 13.58 -12.53
C GLY A 275 -3.42 14.48 -12.88
N ALA A 276 -2.20 14.15 -12.48
CA ALA A 276 -1.01 14.94 -12.80
C ALA A 276 -0.62 14.87 -14.28
N THR A 277 -0.02 15.92 -14.82
CA THR A 277 0.84 15.81 -16.02
C THR A 277 2.19 15.25 -15.60
N VAL A 278 2.71 14.26 -16.32
CA VAL A 278 3.92 13.53 -15.90
C VAL A 278 4.97 13.53 -17.01
N ILE A 279 6.13 14.10 -16.71
CA ILE A 279 7.37 13.98 -17.47
C ILE A 279 8.07 12.69 -17.04
N ALA A 280 8.03 11.68 -17.89
CA ALA A 280 8.65 10.37 -17.68
C ALA A 280 9.98 10.30 -18.44
N THR A 281 11.10 10.12 -17.73
CA THR A 281 12.42 10.00 -18.38
C THR A 281 12.96 8.57 -18.37
N THR A 282 13.62 8.18 -19.45
CA THR A 282 14.19 6.83 -19.63
C THR A 282 15.27 6.81 -20.72
N ARG A 283 16.18 5.83 -20.67
CA ARG A 283 17.13 5.55 -21.77
C ARG A 283 16.47 4.97 -23.03
N PHE A 284 15.29 4.37 -22.87
CA PHE A 284 14.59 3.65 -23.94
C PHE A 284 13.15 4.21 -24.07
N PRO A 285 12.98 5.37 -24.72
CA PRO A 285 11.69 6.04 -24.87
C PRO A 285 10.68 5.27 -25.72
N HIS A 286 11.09 4.51 -26.75
CA HIS A 286 10.14 3.76 -27.58
C HIS A 286 9.55 2.59 -26.81
N ASP A 287 10.37 1.83 -26.07
CA ASP A 287 9.85 0.74 -25.21
C ASP A 287 8.95 1.29 -24.10
N ALA A 288 9.24 2.48 -23.57
CA ALA A 288 8.32 3.14 -22.63
C ALA A 288 6.99 3.48 -23.30
N ALA A 289 7.00 4.10 -24.49
CA ALA A 289 5.79 4.41 -25.25
C ALA A 289 4.97 3.14 -25.55
N ARG A 290 5.63 2.05 -25.95
CA ARG A 290 5.01 0.74 -26.16
C ARG A 290 4.30 0.21 -24.91
N ARG A 291 4.92 0.35 -23.74
CA ARG A 291 4.34 -0.12 -22.46
C ARG A 291 3.20 0.75 -21.98
N TYR A 292 3.33 2.07 -22.06
CA TYR A 292 2.27 2.99 -21.61
C TYR A 292 1.05 2.94 -22.53
N SER A 293 1.26 2.87 -23.85
CA SER A 293 0.15 2.75 -24.82
C SER A 293 -0.61 1.43 -24.72
N ALA A 294 -0.05 0.42 -24.04
CA ALA A 294 -0.69 -0.87 -23.80
C ALA A 294 -1.54 -0.92 -22.51
N GLU A 295 -1.51 0.13 -21.68
CA GLU A 295 -2.34 0.19 -20.48
C GLU A 295 -3.83 0.35 -20.84
N PRO A 296 -4.74 -0.35 -20.13
CA PRO A 296 -6.17 -0.38 -20.49
C PRO A 296 -6.85 0.99 -20.39
N ASP A 297 -6.35 1.85 -19.52
CA ASP A 297 -6.84 3.21 -19.27
C ASP A 297 -6.02 4.29 -20.00
N PHE A 298 -5.11 3.92 -20.91
CA PHE A 298 -4.22 4.85 -21.63
C PHE A 298 -4.95 6.06 -22.23
N ALA A 299 -6.11 5.85 -22.84
CA ALA A 299 -6.91 6.91 -23.46
C ALA A 299 -7.31 8.03 -22.49
N GLN A 300 -7.38 7.76 -21.18
CA GLN A 300 -7.80 8.72 -20.15
C GLN A 300 -6.70 9.72 -19.77
N TRP A 301 -5.44 9.40 -20.03
CA TRP A 301 -4.30 10.19 -19.55
C TRP A 301 -3.16 10.35 -20.55
N ARG A 302 -3.25 9.78 -21.76
CA ARG A 302 -2.21 9.85 -22.80
C ARG A 302 -1.67 11.26 -23.05
N GLU A 303 -2.54 12.27 -23.07
CA GLU A 303 -2.18 13.66 -23.36
C GLU A 303 -1.34 14.31 -22.24
N ARG A 304 -1.41 13.73 -21.03
CA ARG A 304 -0.68 14.16 -19.84
C ARG A 304 0.65 13.44 -19.65
N LEU A 305 0.97 12.43 -20.46
CA LEU A 305 2.23 11.69 -20.39
C LEU A 305 3.24 12.27 -21.39
N HIS A 306 4.35 12.81 -20.89
CA HIS A 306 5.43 13.34 -21.71
C HIS A 306 6.68 12.47 -21.54
N ILE A 307 7.11 11.76 -22.61
CA ILE A 307 8.27 10.86 -22.54
C ILE A 307 9.51 11.57 -23.10
N TYR A 308 10.62 11.49 -22.36
CA TYR A 308 11.92 11.99 -22.80
C TYR A 308 13.01 10.92 -22.67
N GLY A 309 13.77 10.74 -23.75
CA GLY A 309 15.02 9.99 -23.80
C GLY A 309 16.09 10.70 -22.98
N LEU A 310 16.52 10.11 -21.86
CA LEU A 310 17.55 10.66 -21.00
C LEU A 310 18.40 9.54 -20.40
N ASP A 311 19.67 9.50 -20.80
CA ASP A 311 20.66 8.62 -20.19
C ASP A 311 21.50 9.40 -19.17
N LEU A 312 21.25 9.10 -17.89
CA LEU A 312 21.88 9.77 -16.75
C LEU A 312 23.38 9.50 -16.63
N ARG A 313 23.97 8.63 -17.45
CA ARG A 313 25.42 8.47 -17.56
C ARG A 313 26.08 9.66 -18.25
N HIS A 314 25.33 10.40 -19.08
CA HIS A 314 25.83 11.53 -19.85
C HIS A 314 25.48 12.84 -19.14
N LEU A 315 26.41 13.36 -18.33
CA LEU A 315 26.16 14.57 -17.52
C LEU A 315 25.76 15.79 -18.36
N SER A 316 26.42 15.99 -19.50
CA SER A 316 26.06 17.07 -20.42
C SER A 316 24.58 16.94 -20.84
N LEU A 317 24.12 15.73 -21.17
CA LEU A 317 22.73 15.48 -21.57
C LEU A 317 21.74 15.85 -20.47
N ILE A 318 22.10 15.68 -19.21
CA ILE A 318 21.29 16.13 -18.07
C ILE A 318 21.20 17.65 -18.05
N GLU A 319 22.29 18.38 -18.28
CA GLU A 319 22.28 19.85 -18.36
C GLU A 319 21.42 20.36 -19.51
N TYR A 320 21.58 19.76 -20.68
CA TYR A 320 20.75 20.07 -21.85
C TYR A 320 19.27 19.78 -21.60
N PHE A 321 18.96 18.65 -20.95
CA PHE A 321 17.62 18.31 -20.52
C PHE A 321 17.04 19.36 -19.56
N ILE A 322 17.78 19.76 -18.53
CA ILE A 322 17.34 20.79 -17.58
C ILE A 322 17.01 22.10 -18.31
N ALA A 323 17.89 22.55 -19.23
CA ALA A 323 17.65 23.75 -20.01
C ALA A 323 16.39 23.64 -20.89
N HIS A 324 16.23 22.50 -21.58
CA HIS A 324 15.05 22.22 -22.40
C HIS A 324 13.76 22.22 -21.56
N ILE A 325 13.76 21.59 -20.38
CA ILE A 325 12.58 21.58 -19.50
C ILE A 325 12.24 22.99 -19.01
N LYS A 326 13.24 23.83 -18.68
CA LYS A 326 12.98 25.24 -18.30
C LYS A 326 12.37 26.07 -19.42
N GLU A 327 12.71 25.79 -20.67
CA GLU A 327 12.16 26.49 -21.83
C GLU A 327 10.70 26.08 -22.12
N HIS A 328 10.36 24.81 -21.90
CA HIS A 328 9.08 24.24 -22.31
C HIS A 328 8.02 24.19 -21.20
N TYR A 329 8.44 24.28 -19.93
CA TYR A 329 7.54 24.22 -18.77
C TYR A 329 7.81 25.42 -17.85
N SER A 330 6.75 26.12 -17.46
CA SER A 330 6.84 27.31 -16.61
C SER A 330 7.07 27.00 -15.13
N ALA A 331 6.65 25.81 -14.68
CA ALA A 331 6.73 25.37 -13.29
C ALA A 331 6.85 23.84 -13.18
N LEU A 332 7.27 23.35 -12.01
CA LEU A 332 7.31 21.94 -11.63
C LEU A 332 6.74 21.79 -10.21
N ASP A 333 5.97 20.74 -9.95
CA ASP A 333 5.35 20.54 -8.62
C ASP A 333 5.95 19.38 -7.85
N ILE A 334 6.34 18.34 -8.57
CA ILE A 334 6.82 17.08 -7.99
C ILE A 334 8.05 16.62 -8.79
N LEU A 335 9.16 16.38 -8.11
CA LEU A 335 10.36 15.75 -8.67
C LEU A 335 10.60 14.41 -7.96
N ILE A 336 10.58 13.31 -8.70
CA ILE A 336 10.88 11.96 -8.18
C ILE A 336 12.16 11.45 -8.83
N ASN A 337 13.24 11.47 -8.06
CA ASN A 337 14.50 10.85 -8.41
C ASN A 337 14.42 9.35 -8.14
N ASN A 338 13.80 8.62 -9.07
CA ASN A 338 13.60 7.16 -8.99
C ASN A 338 14.70 6.36 -9.71
N ALA A 339 15.26 6.89 -10.80
CA ALA A 339 16.29 6.19 -11.56
C ALA A 339 17.46 5.79 -10.66
N ALA A 340 17.78 4.49 -10.67
CA ALA A 340 18.92 3.97 -9.95
C ALA A 340 19.53 2.78 -10.70
N GLN A 341 20.85 2.68 -10.64
CA GLN A 341 21.60 1.48 -10.98
C GLN A 341 22.16 0.90 -9.69
N THR A 342 21.81 -0.34 -9.38
CA THR A 342 22.42 -1.11 -8.28
C THR A 342 23.37 -2.17 -8.82
N VAL A 343 23.07 -2.68 -10.01
CA VAL A 343 23.89 -3.63 -10.74
C VAL A 343 24.00 -3.20 -12.19
N LYS A 344 25.21 -3.12 -12.72
CA LYS A 344 25.46 -2.93 -14.15
C LYS A 344 25.14 -4.22 -14.89
N ARG A 345 24.27 -4.12 -15.91
CA ARG A 345 23.93 -5.23 -16.80
C ARG A 345 24.78 -5.16 -18.08
N PRO A 346 25.18 -6.31 -18.66
CA PRO A 346 26.03 -6.35 -19.86
C PRO A 346 25.29 -5.81 -21.10
N TYR A 347 26.03 -5.49 -22.16
CA TYR A 347 25.42 -4.99 -23.41
C TYR A 347 24.40 -5.98 -23.99
N ALA A 348 24.73 -7.28 -24.02
CA ALA A 348 23.87 -8.34 -24.51
C ALA A 348 22.49 -8.38 -23.82
N TYR A 349 22.42 -7.96 -22.55
CA TYR A 349 21.14 -7.79 -21.86
C TYR A 349 20.25 -6.82 -22.63
N TYR A 350 20.77 -5.65 -23.03
CA TYR A 350 20.03 -4.57 -23.69
C TYR A 350 19.86 -4.72 -25.20
N ALA A 351 20.58 -5.63 -25.87
CA ALA A 351 20.61 -5.71 -27.34
C ALA A 351 19.23 -5.76 -28.01
N PRO A 352 18.24 -6.55 -27.53
CA PRO A 352 16.89 -6.55 -28.12
C PRO A 352 16.16 -5.21 -27.98
N LEU A 353 16.38 -4.49 -26.88
CA LEU A 353 15.80 -3.15 -26.69
C LEU A 353 16.46 -2.12 -27.61
N LEU A 354 17.79 -2.18 -27.74
CA LEU A 354 18.52 -1.25 -28.59
C LEU A 354 18.08 -1.37 -30.05
N ALA A 355 17.81 -2.58 -30.52
CA ALA A 355 17.25 -2.79 -31.86
C ALA A 355 15.86 -2.15 -32.01
N TYR A 356 15.04 -2.17 -30.96
CA TYR A 356 13.72 -1.52 -30.97
C TYR A 356 13.82 0.01 -30.95
N GLU A 357 14.72 0.58 -30.15
CA GLU A 357 14.93 2.04 -30.09
C GLU A 357 15.53 2.65 -31.37
N GLN A 358 16.08 1.82 -32.27
CA GLN A 358 16.59 2.27 -33.58
C GLN A 358 15.48 2.45 -34.63
N GLN A 359 14.23 2.10 -34.32
CA GLN A 359 13.10 2.31 -35.22
C GLN A 359 12.85 3.80 -35.45
N THR A 360 12.45 4.19 -36.66
CA THR A 360 12.08 5.59 -36.89
C THR A 360 10.66 5.85 -36.39
N PRO A 361 10.32 7.07 -35.93
CA PRO A 361 8.98 7.38 -35.41
C PRO A 361 7.86 6.93 -36.35
N GLU A 362 8.05 7.06 -37.66
CA GLU A 362 7.05 6.75 -38.68
C GLU A 362 6.70 5.25 -38.73
N THR A 363 7.60 4.39 -38.26
CA THR A 363 7.40 2.93 -38.21
C THR A 363 6.67 2.46 -36.97
N LEU A 364 6.51 3.31 -35.96
CA LEU A 364 5.80 2.99 -34.73
C LEU A 364 4.28 3.14 -34.90
N PRO A 365 3.44 2.42 -34.14
CA PRO A 365 1.99 2.69 -34.08
C PRO A 365 1.68 4.14 -33.72
N ALA A 366 0.61 4.72 -34.29
CA ALA A 366 0.26 6.15 -34.13
C ALA A 366 0.27 6.66 -32.67
N ALA A 367 -0.30 5.89 -31.75
CA ALA A 367 -0.31 6.22 -30.31
C ALA A 367 1.10 6.30 -29.70
N GLN A 368 2.05 5.52 -30.20
CA GLN A 368 3.44 5.55 -29.75
C GLN A 368 4.20 6.70 -30.40
N GLN A 369 3.93 7.02 -31.67
CA GLN A 369 4.52 8.17 -32.38
C GLN A 369 4.30 9.47 -31.59
N GLU A 370 3.06 9.71 -31.16
CA GLU A 370 2.68 10.89 -30.37
C GLU A 370 3.49 10.98 -29.07
N LEU A 371 3.62 9.86 -28.34
CA LEU A 371 4.38 9.81 -27.08
C LEU A 371 5.88 10.06 -27.27
N VAL A 372 6.48 9.53 -28.35
CA VAL A 372 7.92 9.70 -28.59
C VAL A 372 8.26 11.01 -29.29
N ALA A 373 7.28 11.71 -29.88
CA ALA A 373 7.52 12.95 -30.62
C ALA A 373 8.30 13.99 -29.81
N ARG A 374 7.95 14.15 -28.52
CA ARG A 374 8.68 15.06 -27.60
C ARG A 374 10.12 14.61 -27.39
N SER A 375 10.35 13.31 -27.24
CA SER A 375 11.71 12.75 -27.09
C SER A 375 12.56 12.94 -28.35
N HIS A 376 11.96 12.82 -29.54
CA HIS A 376 12.68 13.02 -30.81
C HIS A 376 12.92 14.50 -31.11
N ALA A 377 12.02 15.38 -30.68
CA ALA A 377 12.27 16.82 -30.71
C ALA A 377 13.37 17.22 -29.72
N PHE A 378 13.49 16.51 -28.60
CA PHE A 378 14.58 16.60 -27.63
C PHE A 378 15.83 15.84 -28.10
N MET A 379 16.35 16.17 -29.29
CA MET A 379 17.68 15.70 -29.71
C MET A 379 18.71 16.79 -29.43
N PRO A 380 19.79 16.48 -28.68
CA PRO A 380 20.87 17.43 -28.52
C PRO A 380 21.55 17.69 -29.88
N PRO A 381 22.18 18.87 -30.08
CA PRO A 381 22.93 19.17 -31.29
C PRO A 381 23.97 18.10 -31.61
N THR A 382 24.25 17.82 -32.88
CA THR A 382 25.25 16.81 -33.29
C THR A 382 26.65 17.06 -32.71
N SER A 383 27.04 18.32 -32.52
CA SER A 383 28.29 18.71 -31.84
C SER A 383 28.38 18.19 -30.40
N PHE A 384 27.25 18.20 -29.69
CA PHE A 384 27.14 17.72 -28.32
C PHE A 384 27.34 16.21 -28.22
N ILE A 385 26.85 15.44 -29.20
CA ILE A 385 27.02 13.99 -29.27
C ILE A 385 28.51 13.65 -29.48
N ALA A 386 29.21 14.41 -30.31
CA ALA A 386 30.64 14.23 -30.58
C ALA A 386 31.53 14.53 -29.34
N GLU A 387 31.16 15.54 -28.54
CA GLU A 387 31.87 15.89 -27.30
C GLU A 387 31.55 14.93 -26.15
N ALA A 388 30.27 14.56 -25.96
CA ALA A 388 29.84 13.60 -24.94
C ALA A 388 30.47 12.20 -25.14
N SER A 389 30.70 11.81 -26.40
CA SER A 389 31.39 10.56 -26.75
C SER A 389 32.87 10.56 -26.36
N LYS A 390 33.53 11.72 -26.29
CA LYS A 390 34.93 11.86 -25.87
C LYS A 390 35.08 11.93 -24.34
N ALA A 391 34.13 12.53 -23.65
CA ALA A 391 34.18 12.73 -22.20
C ALA A 391 33.95 11.45 -21.36
N LEU A 392 33.43 10.37 -21.97
CA LEU A 392 33.06 9.13 -21.28
C LEU A 392 33.89 7.89 -21.68
N ALA A 393 34.97 8.08 -22.43
CA ALA A 393 35.84 6.98 -22.86
C ALA A 393 36.72 6.47 -21.69
N LEU A 394 36.10 5.83 -20.69
CA LEU A 394 36.81 4.90 -19.83
C LEU A 394 36.96 3.57 -20.60
N PRO A 395 38.16 2.98 -20.66
CA PRO A 395 38.38 1.73 -21.38
C PRO A 395 37.50 0.64 -20.77
N ILE A 396 36.70 0.00 -21.61
CA ILE A 396 35.86 -1.14 -21.26
C ILE A 396 36.78 -2.35 -21.08
N PRO A 397 36.89 -2.96 -19.88
CA PRO A 397 37.44 -4.30 -19.79
C PRO A 397 36.44 -5.24 -20.45
N THR A 398 36.85 -5.90 -21.53
CA THR A 398 36.14 -7.01 -22.16
C THR A 398 36.07 -8.17 -21.19
N GLN A 399 35.12 -8.15 -20.26
CA GLN A 399 34.79 -9.38 -19.53
C GLN A 399 34.25 -10.38 -20.55
N THR A 400 34.98 -11.47 -20.71
CA THR A 400 34.72 -12.54 -21.66
C THR A 400 33.37 -13.17 -21.34
N GLU A 401 32.39 -12.97 -22.23
CA GLU A 401 31.10 -13.63 -22.18
C GLU A 401 31.30 -15.14 -22.30
N ARG A 402 30.88 -15.91 -21.28
CA ARG A 402 30.73 -17.37 -21.41
C ARG A 402 29.26 -17.71 -21.63
N ILE A 403 29.01 -18.44 -22.71
CA ILE A 403 27.70 -18.94 -23.12
C ILE A 403 27.21 -19.96 -22.06
N PRO A 404 25.96 -19.83 -21.54
CA PRO A 404 25.37 -20.76 -20.59
C PRO A 404 25.31 -22.19 -21.13
N ARG A 405 25.46 -23.20 -20.25
CA ARG A 405 25.33 -24.63 -20.63
C ARG A 405 23.87 -24.98 -20.99
N THR A 406 23.66 -26.08 -21.70
CA THR A 406 22.35 -26.53 -22.21
C THR A 406 21.26 -26.68 -21.11
N GLU A 407 21.64 -27.08 -19.90
CA GLU A 407 20.73 -27.17 -18.74
C GLU A 407 20.33 -25.79 -18.18
N GLU A 408 21.24 -24.81 -18.23
CA GLU A 408 20.96 -23.42 -17.79
C GLU A 408 20.02 -22.71 -18.77
N GLN A 409 20.09 -23.04 -20.06
CA GLN A 409 19.16 -22.54 -21.09
C GLN A 409 17.71 -23.00 -20.83
N GLN A 410 17.51 -24.21 -20.30
CA GLN A 410 16.18 -24.70 -19.91
C GLN A 410 15.64 -24.03 -18.64
N LEU A 411 16.48 -23.67 -17.67
CA LEU A 411 16.04 -22.87 -16.51
C LEU A 411 15.70 -21.42 -16.89
N VAL A 412 16.50 -20.81 -17.76
CA VAL A 412 16.31 -19.42 -18.22
C VAL A 412 15.01 -19.26 -19.02
N SER A 413 14.67 -20.23 -19.87
CA SER A 413 13.42 -20.20 -20.65
C SER A 413 12.16 -20.31 -19.77
N GLN A 414 12.23 -21.06 -18.67
CA GLN A 414 11.14 -21.14 -17.67
C GLN A 414 10.89 -19.80 -16.96
N VAL A 415 11.95 -19.07 -16.58
CA VAL A 415 11.83 -17.74 -15.93
C VAL A 415 11.34 -16.67 -16.91
N SER A 416 11.76 -16.74 -18.17
CA SER A 416 11.36 -15.78 -19.22
C SER A 416 9.84 -15.83 -19.49
N ASN A 417 9.27 -17.04 -19.53
CA ASN A 417 7.83 -17.25 -19.68
C ASN A 417 7.03 -16.79 -18.45
N ALA A 418 7.56 -16.98 -17.24
CA ALA A 418 6.91 -16.56 -16.00
C ALA A 418 6.92 -15.03 -15.78
N THR A 419 7.89 -14.31 -16.35
CA THR A 419 8.09 -12.87 -16.15
C THR A 419 7.50 -11.99 -17.26
N LYS A 420 6.65 -12.54 -18.14
CA LYS A 420 5.95 -11.80 -19.22
C LYS A 420 6.89 -10.86 -20.01
N GLY A 421 8.07 -11.34 -20.39
CA GLY A 421 9.01 -10.58 -21.22
C GLY A 421 9.95 -9.63 -20.46
N ALA A 422 10.20 -9.86 -19.17
CA ALA A 422 11.31 -9.20 -18.47
C ALA A 422 12.66 -9.74 -18.98
N MET A 423 13.62 -8.85 -19.18
CA MET A 423 14.97 -9.24 -19.57
C MET A 423 15.68 -9.87 -18.39
N LEU A 424 16.44 -10.93 -18.66
CA LEU A 424 17.07 -11.77 -17.65
C LEU A 424 18.58 -11.55 -17.62
N ASP A 425 19.14 -11.38 -16.42
CA ASP A 425 20.60 -11.40 -16.25
C ASP A 425 21.07 -12.85 -16.23
N LEU A 426 21.70 -13.29 -17.32
CA LEU A 426 22.10 -14.68 -17.53
C LEU A 426 23.45 -15.04 -16.89
N ARG A 427 24.09 -14.10 -16.20
CA ARG A 427 25.35 -14.35 -15.50
C ARG A 427 25.13 -15.31 -14.32
N ARG A 428 26.20 -15.92 -13.82
CA ARG A 428 26.16 -16.75 -12.60
C ARG A 428 26.09 -15.89 -11.33
N GLU A 429 26.83 -14.78 -11.32
CA GLU A 429 26.94 -13.83 -10.22
C GLU A 429 26.96 -12.41 -10.78
N ASN A 430 26.65 -11.43 -9.92
CA ASN A 430 26.72 -10.03 -10.27
C ASN A 430 27.15 -9.20 -9.04
N SER A 431 27.34 -7.90 -9.24
CA SER A 431 27.87 -6.98 -8.21
C SER A 431 27.01 -6.83 -6.96
N TRP A 432 25.77 -7.34 -6.95
CA TRP A 432 24.94 -7.36 -5.75
C TRP A 432 25.52 -8.24 -4.63
N SER A 433 26.18 -9.35 -5.02
CA SER A 433 26.80 -10.31 -4.09
C SER A 433 28.32 -10.15 -3.98
N GLN A 434 28.93 -9.27 -4.76
CA GLN A 434 30.38 -9.05 -4.78
C GLN A 434 30.87 -8.27 -3.57
N ARG A 435 32.10 -8.59 -3.13
CA ARG A 435 32.89 -7.86 -2.14
C ARG A 435 33.65 -6.69 -2.78
N ILE A 436 34.27 -5.86 -1.96
CA ILE A 436 34.89 -4.60 -2.39
C ILE A 436 35.95 -4.78 -3.48
N GLU A 437 36.75 -5.84 -3.39
CA GLU A 437 37.83 -6.15 -4.34
C GLU A 437 37.34 -6.70 -5.69
N GLU A 438 36.06 -7.08 -5.77
CA GLU A 438 35.44 -7.71 -6.96
C GLU A 438 34.61 -6.71 -7.78
N ILE A 439 34.28 -5.53 -7.22
CA ILE A 439 33.46 -4.52 -7.88
C ILE A 439 34.26 -3.83 -8.98
N ASP A 440 33.76 -3.90 -10.21
CA ASP A 440 34.37 -3.20 -11.35
C ASP A 440 34.32 -1.67 -11.17
N LEU A 441 35.44 -1.01 -11.47
CA LEU A 441 35.56 0.45 -11.31
C LEU A 441 34.58 1.21 -12.20
N THR A 442 34.31 0.71 -13.41
CA THR A 442 33.38 1.38 -14.32
C THR A 442 31.95 1.25 -13.80
N GLU A 443 31.58 0.07 -13.29
CA GLU A 443 30.31 -0.10 -12.59
C GLU A 443 30.20 0.82 -11.36
N PHE A 444 31.23 0.90 -10.52
CA PHE A 444 31.24 1.81 -9.37
C PHE A 444 30.96 3.26 -9.82
N LEU A 445 31.68 3.76 -10.83
CA LEU A 445 31.52 5.12 -11.34
C LEU A 445 30.14 5.35 -11.92
N GLU A 446 29.62 4.42 -12.72
CA GLU A 446 28.25 4.51 -13.26
C GLU A 446 27.20 4.58 -12.14
N VAL A 447 27.34 3.76 -11.09
CA VAL A 447 26.45 3.78 -9.94
C VAL A 447 26.49 5.12 -9.21
N GLN A 448 27.67 5.70 -9.00
CA GLN A 448 27.78 7.04 -8.39
C GLN A 448 27.16 8.13 -9.29
N VAL A 449 27.45 8.10 -10.59
CA VAL A 449 26.93 9.09 -11.54
C VAL A 449 25.40 9.05 -11.59
N ILE A 450 24.80 7.86 -11.74
CA ILE A 450 23.36 7.70 -11.89
C ILE A 450 22.63 7.98 -10.57
N ASN A 451 23.13 7.48 -9.44
CA ASN A 451 22.39 7.51 -8.18
C ASN A 451 22.68 8.74 -7.32
N VAL A 452 23.79 9.47 -7.58
CA VAL A 452 24.23 10.62 -6.77
C VAL A 452 24.29 11.88 -7.62
N THR A 453 25.12 11.88 -8.66
CA THR A 453 25.39 13.08 -9.46
C THR A 453 24.15 13.54 -10.22
N ALA A 454 23.43 12.62 -10.86
CA ALA A 454 22.23 12.96 -11.62
C ALA A 454 21.10 13.55 -10.75
N PRO A 455 20.70 12.93 -9.61
CA PRO A 455 19.75 13.55 -8.68
C PRO A 455 20.19 14.93 -8.20
N PHE A 456 21.48 15.10 -7.85
CA PHE A 456 22.02 16.40 -7.46
C PHE A 456 21.84 17.45 -8.57
N MET A 457 22.19 17.12 -9.82
CA MET A 457 22.05 18.03 -10.96
C MET A 457 20.59 18.39 -11.22
N LEU A 458 19.67 17.43 -11.14
CA LEU A 458 18.23 17.66 -11.33
C LEU A 458 17.64 18.55 -10.23
N VAL A 459 17.96 18.28 -8.96
CA VAL A 459 17.52 19.12 -7.84
C VAL A 459 18.08 20.54 -7.99
N LYS A 460 19.38 20.69 -8.24
CA LYS A 460 20.02 22.00 -8.46
C LYS A 460 19.39 22.75 -9.64
N GLY A 461 19.22 22.06 -10.76
CA GLY A 461 18.80 22.66 -12.02
C GLY A 461 17.34 23.04 -12.08
N LEU A 462 16.45 22.22 -11.49
CA LEU A 462 15.00 22.38 -11.58
C LEU A 462 14.39 23.11 -10.37
N ASN A 463 15.19 23.49 -9.36
CA ASN A 463 14.72 24.23 -8.18
C ASN A 463 13.94 25.51 -8.55
N GLU A 464 14.37 26.23 -9.58
CA GLU A 464 13.66 27.43 -10.05
C GLU A 464 12.24 27.13 -10.52
N LEU A 465 12.03 26.03 -11.25
CA LEU A 465 10.69 25.62 -11.69
C LEU A 465 9.81 25.19 -10.51
N LEU A 466 10.40 24.57 -9.48
CA LEU A 466 9.69 24.24 -8.24
C LEU A 466 9.21 25.50 -7.50
N ARG A 467 10.03 26.56 -7.51
CA ARG A 467 9.65 27.86 -6.94
C ARG A 467 8.54 28.55 -7.73
N ASN A 468 8.54 28.42 -9.05
CA ASN A 468 7.53 29.00 -9.95
C ASN A 468 6.15 28.36 -9.87
N SER A 469 6.02 27.20 -9.21
CA SER A 469 4.72 26.55 -9.01
C SER A 469 3.74 27.46 -8.26
N SER A 470 2.50 27.47 -8.75
CA SER A 470 1.36 28.13 -8.10
C SER A 470 0.75 27.31 -6.98
N PHE A 471 1.10 26.02 -6.86
CA PHE A 471 0.60 25.17 -5.79
C PHE A 471 1.33 25.47 -4.47
N PRO A 472 0.62 25.44 -3.33
CA PRO A 472 1.22 25.83 -2.05
C PRO A 472 2.36 24.90 -1.61
N GLN A 473 2.33 23.62 -2.00
CA GLN A 473 3.26 22.59 -1.55
C GLN A 473 3.88 21.89 -2.76
N ARG A 474 5.22 21.81 -2.78
CA ARG A 474 6.01 21.17 -3.84
C ARG A 474 6.88 20.08 -3.21
N PHE A 475 7.21 19.06 -3.98
CA PHE A 475 7.79 17.85 -3.43
C PHE A 475 9.00 17.38 -4.21
N ILE A 476 10.04 16.97 -3.49
CA ILE A 476 11.17 16.23 -4.06
C ILE A 476 11.28 14.90 -3.33
N ILE A 477 11.13 13.79 -4.05
CA ILE A 477 11.26 12.45 -3.50
C ILE A 477 12.49 11.77 -4.09
N ASN A 478 13.46 11.49 -3.22
CA ASN A 478 14.63 10.70 -3.55
C ASN A 478 14.36 9.23 -3.21
N VAL A 479 14.26 8.36 -4.22
CA VAL A 479 14.03 6.93 -4.00
C VAL A 479 15.34 6.29 -3.55
N SER A 480 15.47 6.14 -2.24
CA SER A 480 16.63 5.57 -1.58
C SER A 480 16.35 4.11 -1.20
N ALA A 481 17.08 3.57 -0.24
CA ALA A 481 16.84 2.25 0.32
C ALA A 481 17.54 2.08 1.68
N VAL A 482 17.24 1.01 2.42
CA VAL A 482 17.94 0.63 3.66
C VAL A 482 19.46 0.50 3.46
N GLU A 483 19.92 0.17 2.26
CA GLU A 483 21.33 0.15 1.83
C GLU A 483 22.04 1.47 2.16
N GLY A 484 21.35 2.61 2.10
CA GLY A 484 21.89 3.93 2.44
C GLY A 484 21.94 4.25 3.92
N ARG A 485 21.43 3.37 4.79
CA ARG A 485 21.40 3.60 6.25
C ARG A 485 22.69 3.25 6.94
N PHE A 486 23.11 4.11 7.87
CA PHE A 486 24.33 3.89 8.67
C PHE A 486 24.08 2.95 9.84
N ALA A 487 22.93 3.04 10.50
CA ALA A 487 22.60 2.27 11.71
C ALA A 487 22.22 0.79 11.44
N GLN A 488 22.60 0.23 10.28
CA GLN A 488 22.24 -1.12 9.86
C GLN A 488 23.49 -2.01 9.73
N ASN A 489 23.41 -3.25 10.21
CA ASN A 489 24.42 -4.27 9.94
C ASN A 489 24.50 -4.56 8.43
N LYS A 490 25.68 -4.32 7.82
CA LYS A 490 25.94 -4.56 6.40
C LYS A 490 26.71 -5.87 6.20
N LEU A 491 26.43 -6.57 5.11
CA LEU A 491 27.04 -7.87 4.78
C LEU A 491 28.39 -7.76 4.07
N GLY A 492 28.93 -6.55 3.89
CA GLY A 492 30.22 -6.30 3.21
C GLY A 492 30.18 -6.43 1.68
N THR A 493 28.99 -6.57 1.10
CA THR A 493 28.76 -6.69 -0.35
C THR A 493 28.11 -5.42 -0.93
N HIS A 494 28.07 -5.29 -2.27
CA HIS A 494 27.45 -4.18 -3.01
C HIS A 494 27.79 -2.79 -2.45
N VAL A 495 29.05 -2.61 -2.06
CA VAL A 495 29.54 -1.41 -1.35
C VAL A 495 29.26 -0.13 -2.13
N HIS A 496 29.41 -0.17 -3.46
CA HIS A 496 29.12 0.94 -4.36
C HIS A 496 27.66 1.41 -4.28
N THR A 497 26.70 0.49 -4.15
CA THR A 497 25.29 0.81 -3.96
C THR A 497 25.02 1.41 -2.58
N ASN A 498 25.59 0.83 -1.52
CA ASN A 498 25.47 1.36 -0.16
C ASN A 498 25.98 2.80 -0.08
N MET A 499 27.16 3.08 -0.64
CA MET A 499 27.74 4.42 -0.72
C MET A 499 26.83 5.39 -1.47
N ALA A 500 26.32 4.98 -2.63
CA ALA A 500 25.46 5.85 -3.44
C ALA A 500 24.14 6.19 -2.74
N LYS A 501 23.49 5.21 -2.09
CA LYS A 501 22.25 5.45 -1.35
C LYS A 501 22.46 6.28 -0.10
N ALA A 502 23.59 6.13 0.59
CA ALA A 502 23.96 7.00 1.71
C ALA A 502 24.23 8.44 1.26
N ALA A 503 24.91 8.64 0.12
CA ALA A 503 25.13 9.96 -0.46
C ALA A 503 23.81 10.63 -0.88
N LEU A 504 22.89 9.88 -1.48
CA LEU A 504 21.55 10.37 -1.82
C LEU A 504 20.73 10.74 -0.57
N ASN A 505 20.83 9.95 0.51
CA ASN A 505 20.26 10.30 1.81
C ASN A 505 20.87 11.59 2.36
N MET A 506 22.19 11.77 2.25
CA MET A 506 22.87 12.98 2.71
C MET A 506 22.46 14.22 1.90
N LEU A 507 22.22 14.08 0.59
CA LEU A 507 21.64 15.16 -0.22
C LEU A 507 20.30 15.61 0.36
N THR A 508 19.39 14.66 0.63
CA THR A 508 18.11 14.95 1.29
C THR A 508 18.31 15.63 2.64
N HIS A 509 19.13 15.04 3.50
CA HIS A 509 19.31 15.53 4.88
C HIS A 509 19.89 16.94 4.93
N THR A 510 20.78 17.27 4.00
CA THR A 510 21.48 18.57 3.96
C THR A 510 20.61 19.67 3.34
N ALA A 511 20.01 19.44 2.17
CA ALA A 511 19.36 20.52 1.42
C ALA A 511 17.88 20.73 1.75
N ALA A 512 17.23 19.78 2.46
CA ALA A 512 15.78 19.85 2.68
C ALA A 512 15.34 21.06 3.53
N ALA A 513 16.14 21.48 4.52
CA ALA A 513 15.79 22.60 5.39
C ALA A 513 15.74 23.93 4.64
N ASP A 514 16.69 24.16 3.72
CA ASP A 514 16.72 25.38 2.90
C ASP A 514 15.56 25.39 1.89
N LEU A 515 15.30 24.25 1.23
CA LEU A 515 14.19 24.13 0.29
C LEU A 515 12.81 24.27 0.96
N ALA A 516 12.67 23.84 2.21
CA ALA A 516 11.42 23.98 2.96
C ALA A 516 11.03 25.45 3.19
N GLN A 517 11.99 26.39 3.18
CA GLN A 517 11.70 27.83 3.27
C GLN A 517 10.90 28.34 2.05
N ASP A 518 10.99 27.64 0.92
CA ASP A 518 10.24 27.90 -0.30
C ASP A 518 9.01 26.99 -0.47
N ASN A 519 8.61 26.29 0.61
CA ASN A 519 7.55 25.26 0.60
C ASN A 519 7.84 24.08 -0.35
N ILE A 520 9.13 23.72 -0.49
CA ILE A 520 9.59 22.54 -1.24
C ILE A 520 10.03 21.47 -0.24
N TYR A 521 9.24 20.42 -0.10
CA TYR A 521 9.43 19.35 0.87
C TYR A 521 10.21 18.18 0.25
N MET A 522 11.50 18.12 0.55
CA MET A 522 12.40 17.06 0.07
C MET A 522 12.55 15.94 1.09
N ASN A 523 12.30 14.70 0.68
CA ASN A 523 12.42 13.50 1.51
C ASN A 523 13.06 12.31 0.75
N SER A 524 13.67 11.40 1.51
CA SER A 524 14.14 10.11 1.00
C SER A 524 13.12 9.03 1.34
N VAL A 525 12.90 8.08 0.44
CA VAL A 525 11.94 6.99 0.65
C VAL A 525 12.58 5.65 0.31
N ASP A 526 12.46 4.68 1.23
CA ASP A 526 12.69 3.27 0.97
C ASP A 526 11.41 2.64 0.36
N PRO A 527 11.49 2.09 -0.87
CA PRO A 527 10.33 1.49 -1.54
C PRO A 527 9.96 0.10 -1.02
N GLY A 528 10.69 -0.43 -0.04
CA GLY A 528 10.55 -1.81 0.41
C GLY A 528 11.18 -2.82 -0.54
N TRP A 529 11.13 -4.09 -0.13
CA TRP A 529 11.81 -5.18 -0.81
C TRP A 529 10.92 -5.78 -1.90
N VAL A 530 11.12 -5.33 -3.14
CA VAL A 530 10.34 -5.72 -4.32
C VAL A 530 11.14 -6.48 -5.39
N THR A 531 12.46 -6.55 -5.23
CA THR A 531 13.38 -7.30 -6.11
C THR A 531 14.61 -7.77 -5.33
N ARG A 532 15.21 -8.89 -5.74
CA ARG A 532 16.44 -9.43 -5.14
C ARG A 532 17.70 -9.10 -5.93
N GLN A 533 17.56 -8.41 -7.08
CA GLN A 533 18.66 -8.05 -7.99
C GLN A 533 19.51 -9.22 -8.50
N ALA A 534 19.05 -10.46 -8.27
CA ALA A 534 19.83 -11.65 -8.53
C ALA A 534 19.83 -12.02 -10.02
N PRO A 535 20.83 -12.81 -10.46
CA PRO A 535 20.80 -13.41 -11.78
C PRO A 535 19.64 -14.40 -11.95
N ALA A 536 19.27 -14.65 -13.20
CA ALA A 536 18.09 -15.42 -13.57
C ALA A 536 18.12 -16.87 -13.06
N THR A 537 19.30 -17.48 -13.00
CA THR A 537 19.50 -18.83 -12.45
C THR A 537 19.13 -18.89 -10.97
N GLN A 538 19.52 -17.88 -10.19
CA GLN A 538 19.19 -17.80 -8.77
C GLN A 538 17.70 -17.48 -8.54
N GLU A 539 17.13 -16.59 -9.34
CA GLU A 539 15.67 -16.33 -9.32
C GLU A 539 14.87 -17.60 -9.63
N ALA A 540 15.30 -18.41 -10.60
CA ALA A 540 14.65 -19.68 -10.91
C ALA A 540 14.62 -20.64 -9.71
N ILE A 541 15.71 -20.69 -8.94
CA ILE A 541 15.82 -21.54 -7.74
C ILE A 541 14.81 -21.08 -6.68
N TRP A 542 14.73 -19.77 -6.42
CA TRP A 542 13.79 -19.23 -5.43
C TRP A 542 12.32 -19.37 -5.86
N GLN A 543 12.03 -19.21 -7.15
CA GLN A 543 10.70 -19.48 -7.69
C GLN A 543 10.29 -20.93 -7.48
N ARG A 544 11.21 -21.90 -7.72
CA ARG A 544 10.97 -23.32 -7.42
C ARG A 544 10.77 -23.58 -5.93
N ALA A 545 11.50 -22.85 -5.08
CA ALA A 545 11.33 -22.89 -3.62
C ALA A 545 10.06 -22.20 -3.11
N LYS A 546 9.26 -21.58 -4.01
CA LYS A 546 8.05 -20.79 -3.68
C LYS A 546 8.34 -19.64 -2.71
N GLU A 547 9.52 -19.03 -2.82
CA GLU A 547 9.88 -17.86 -2.02
C GLU A 547 9.29 -16.58 -2.63
N SER A 548 8.16 -16.10 -2.09
CA SER A 548 7.54 -14.86 -2.52
C SER A 548 8.29 -13.63 -2.02
N MET A 549 8.22 -12.56 -2.82
CA MET A 549 8.63 -11.23 -2.37
C MET A 549 7.59 -10.69 -1.37
N PRO A 550 8.00 -9.94 -0.34
CA PRO A 550 7.05 -9.39 0.63
C PRO A 550 6.13 -8.32 0.04
N LEU A 551 6.57 -7.65 -1.04
CA LEU A 551 5.93 -6.50 -1.66
C LEU A 551 6.15 -6.54 -3.18
N ASP A 552 5.33 -5.79 -3.92
CA ASP A 552 5.46 -5.60 -5.37
C ASP A 552 5.67 -4.14 -5.79
N MET A 553 5.72 -3.89 -7.11
CA MET A 553 6.00 -2.57 -7.67
C MET A 553 4.94 -1.52 -7.35
N GLN A 554 3.68 -1.91 -7.14
CA GLN A 554 2.62 -0.99 -6.75
C GLN A 554 2.77 -0.60 -5.28
N ASP A 555 3.18 -1.54 -4.43
CA ASP A 555 3.49 -1.24 -3.02
C ASP A 555 4.69 -0.30 -2.88
N ALA A 556 5.70 -0.44 -3.76
CA ALA A 556 6.83 0.47 -3.84
C ALA A 556 6.42 1.87 -4.31
N ALA A 557 5.64 1.96 -5.39
CA ALA A 557 5.10 3.23 -5.87
C ALA A 557 4.26 3.93 -4.80
N ALA A 558 3.41 3.18 -4.08
CA ALA A 558 2.62 3.71 -2.99
C ALA A 558 3.48 4.34 -1.89
N ARG A 559 4.61 3.72 -1.52
CA ARG A 559 5.55 4.30 -0.53
C ARG A 559 6.19 5.58 -1.02
N ILE A 560 6.65 5.61 -2.28
CA ILE A 560 7.27 6.80 -2.89
C ILE A 560 6.30 7.98 -2.88
N CYS A 561 5.05 7.69 -3.16
CA CYS A 561 3.97 8.66 -3.22
C CYS A 561 3.44 9.08 -1.85
N ASP A 562 3.55 8.24 -0.82
CA ASP A 562 2.92 8.47 0.48
C ASP A 562 3.23 9.83 1.14
N PRO A 563 4.48 10.36 1.13
CA PRO A 563 4.75 11.68 1.70
C PRO A 563 4.00 12.81 0.98
N ILE A 564 3.80 12.68 -0.34
CA ILE A 564 3.05 13.65 -1.13
C ILE A 564 1.55 13.56 -0.77
N TRP A 565 1.02 12.34 -0.59
CA TRP A 565 -0.41 12.13 -0.35
C TRP A 565 -0.77 12.60 1.06
N SER A 566 0.06 12.23 2.04
CA SER A 566 -0.12 12.62 3.44
C SER A 566 -0.01 14.14 3.62
N ALA A 567 0.85 14.81 2.85
CA ALA A 567 0.92 16.26 2.83
C ALA A 567 -0.37 16.91 2.28
N ILE A 568 -0.93 16.37 1.19
CA ILE A 568 -2.13 16.93 0.55
C ILE A 568 -3.40 16.64 1.36
N HIS A 569 -3.55 15.44 1.93
CA HIS A 569 -4.74 15.04 2.69
C HIS A 569 -4.70 15.50 4.15
N ASP A 570 -3.58 15.23 4.82
CA ASP A 570 -3.48 15.32 6.27
C ASP A 570 -2.72 16.59 6.71
N GLY A 571 -2.19 17.37 5.76
CA GLY A 571 -1.36 18.54 6.04
C GLY A 571 0.00 18.20 6.64
N GLN A 572 0.47 16.95 6.49
CA GLN A 572 1.76 16.52 7.02
C GLN A 572 2.93 16.97 6.13
N LEU A 573 3.46 18.15 6.44
CA LEU A 573 4.51 18.83 5.67
C LEU A 573 5.91 18.55 6.20
N GLU A 574 6.26 17.28 6.30
CA GLU A 574 7.60 16.88 6.75
C GLU A 574 8.63 17.03 5.63
N TYR A 575 9.87 17.38 6.01
CA TYR A 575 11.02 17.47 5.12
C TYR A 575 12.26 16.93 5.83
N GLY A 576 13.27 16.52 5.05
CA GLY A 576 14.52 16.01 5.59
C GLY A 576 14.33 14.71 6.36
N ARG A 577 13.36 13.87 5.96
CA ARG A 577 13.11 12.55 6.54
C ARG A 577 13.55 11.43 5.59
N PHE A 578 13.91 10.30 6.19
CA PHE A 578 14.00 9.01 5.51
C PHE A 578 12.77 8.18 5.88
N TYR A 579 11.87 7.96 4.94
CA TYR A 579 10.68 7.14 5.16
C TYR A 579 10.96 5.68 4.88
N LYS A 580 10.53 4.83 5.80
CA LYS A 580 10.49 3.38 5.63
C LYS A 580 9.17 2.85 6.19
N ASP A 581 8.47 2.05 5.40
CA ASP A 581 7.18 1.45 5.79
C ASP A 581 6.13 2.48 6.25
N TYR A 582 6.00 3.58 5.50
CA TYR A 582 5.07 4.70 5.73
C TYR A 582 5.30 5.47 7.05
N ALA A 583 6.52 5.42 7.58
CA ALA A 583 6.90 6.17 8.78
C ALA A 583 8.33 6.71 8.66
N PRO A 584 8.65 7.85 9.29
CA PRO A 584 10.03 8.30 9.44
C PRO A 584 10.88 7.23 10.15
N SER A 585 12.11 7.05 9.67
CA SER A 585 13.10 6.11 10.19
C SER A 585 14.45 6.81 10.34
N ASP A 586 15.30 6.25 11.20
CA ASP A 586 16.68 6.71 11.35
C ASP A 586 17.46 6.59 10.05
N TRP A 587 18.37 7.54 9.85
CA TRP A 587 19.20 7.70 8.67
C TRP A 587 20.14 6.55 8.34
#